data_AF-A0A383A3I7-F1
#
_entry.id   AF-A0A383A3I7-F1
#
_cell.length_a   1.000
_cell.length_b   1.000
_cell.length_c   1.000
_cell.angle_alpha   90.00
_cell.angle_beta   90.00
_cell.angle_gamma   90.00
#
_symmetry.space_group_name_H-M   'P 1'
#
loop_
_entity.id
_entity.type
_entity.pdbx_description
1 polymer ?
#
loop_
_entity_poly.entity_id
_entity_poly.type
_entity_poly.pdbx_seq_one_letter_code
_entity_poly.pdbx_strand_id
1 'polypeptide(L)'
;MPQNADANLLTGYETSDDAAVYRINDETALVHTADFITPPVDDPYLFGQIGAANSIGDIYAMGGRPVTCLNLIGFPSNDLGPEILQGIVEGAISKISEAGAVLGGGHTTDDEEPVFGLSVAGVVHPDKFWRNSGARPGDVVLLTKSIGSGVLFNGNLQGLVSVAALDSCIRTTAALNKTTAEVLERFEVHAATDVTGF
;
A
#
# COMPACT_ATOMS: atom_id res chain seq x y z
N MET A 1 10.87 -18.28 -8.52
CA MET A 1 10.47 -17.47 -9.70
C MET A 1 11.69 -17.32 -10.61
N PRO A 2 11.55 -17.21 -11.94
CA PRO A 2 12.69 -16.96 -12.83
C PRO A 2 13.34 -15.60 -12.50
N GLN A 3 14.66 -15.56 -12.41
CA GLN A 3 15.42 -14.33 -12.15
C GLN A 3 15.79 -13.68 -13.48
N ASN A 4 15.35 -12.43 -13.68
CA ASN A 4 15.74 -11.63 -14.83
C ASN A 4 16.96 -10.77 -14.43
N ALA A 5 18.12 -11.04 -15.04
CA ALA A 5 19.41 -10.43 -14.67
C ALA A 5 19.65 -9.11 -15.40
N ASP A 6 18.73 -8.15 -15.28
CA ASP A 6 18.93 -6.79 -15.78
C ASP A 6 19.59 -5.92 -14.69
N ALA A 7 20.73 -5.31 -15.01
CA ALA A 7 21.48 -4.46 -14.08
C ALA A 7 20.70 -3.20 -13.63
N ASN A 8 19.63 -2.83 -14.35
CA ASN A 8 18.77 -1.71 -13.98
C ASN A 8 17.73 -2.09 -12.91
N LEU A 9 17.52 -3.39 -12.64
CA LEU A 9 16.67 -3.83 -11.54
C LEU A 9 17.44 -3.69 -10.21
N LEU A 10 17.22 -2.59 -9.49
CA LEU A 10 17.97 -2.22 -8.28
C LEU A 10 17.49 -2.98 -7.04
N THR A 11 16.19 -3.24 -6.98
CA THR A 11 15.56 -4.19 -6.05
C THR A 11 14.58 -5.05 -6.82
N GLY A 12 14.56 -6.32 -6.48
CA GLY A 12 13.64 -7.29 -7.04
C GLY A 12 13.42 -8.40 -6.02
N TYR A 13 13.21 -9.62 -6.51
CA TYR A 13 12.88 -10.77 -5.67
C TYR A 13 13.97 -11.21 -4.69
N GLU A 14 15.22 -10.77 -4.82
CA GLU A 14 16.33 -11.30 -4.03
C GLU A 14 16.24 -10.96 -2.53
N THR A 15 15.69 -9.80 -2.20
CA THR A 15 15.53 -9.29 -0.83
C THR A 15 14.09 -9.29 -0.34
N SER A 16 13.13 -9.67 -1.20
CA SER A 16 11.70 -9.53 -0.93
C SER A 16 11.35 -8.14 -0.38
N ASP A 17 11.94 -7.09 -0.98
CA ASP A 17 11.61 -5.69 -0.69
C ASP A 17 10.13 -5.40 -0.99
N ASP A 18 9.60 -4.35 -0.37
CA ASP A 18 8.18 -3.97 -0.45
C ASP A 18 7.76 -3.62 -1.89
N ALA A 19 8.69 -3.17 -2.74
CA ALA A 19 8.44 -2.89 -4.15
C ALA A 19 9.68 -3.12 -5.04
N ALA A 20 9.42 -3.37 -6.33
CA ALA A 20 10.47 -3.44 -7.34
C ALA A 20 10.95 -2.03 -7.71
N VAL A 21 12.27 -1.82 -7.72
CA VAL A 21 12.88 -0.55 -8.13
C VAL A 21 13.68 -0.77 -9.41
N TYR A 22 13.33 -0.04 -10.46
CA TYR A 22 13.96 -0.14 -11.78
C TYR A 22 14.53 1.21 -12.21
N ARG A 23 15.84 1.27 -12.48
CA ARG A 23 16.53 2.48 -12.93
C ARG A 23 16.09 2.86 -14.35
N ILE A 24 15.65 4.11 -14.54
CA ILE A 24 15.34 4.65 -15.86
C ILE A 24 16.53 5.46 -16.40
N ASN A 25 17.14 6.26 -15.54
CA ASN A 25 18.35 7.03 -15.81
C ASN A 25 19.08 7.31 -14.49
N ASP A 26 20.12 8.14 -14.52
CA ASP A 26 20.96 8.44 -13.35
C ASP A 26 20.24 9.22 -12.24
N GLU A 27 19.15 9.93 -12.57
CA GLU A 27 18.41 10.77 -11.62
C GLU A 27 17.05 10.18 -11.21
N THR A 28 16.53 9.21 -11.97
CA THR A 28 15.19 8.66 -11.79
C THR A 28 15.17 7.14 -11.87
N ALA A 29 14.62 6.52 -10.84
CA ALA A 29 14.19 5.13 -10.82
C ALA A 29 12.67 5.07 -10.58
N LEU A 30 12.07 4.02 -11.13
CA LEU A 30 10.67 3.69 -11.06
C LEU A 30 10.46 2.69 -9.93
N VAL A 31 9.49 2.95 -9.05
CA VAL A 31 9.10 2.07 -7.96
C VAL A 31 7.76 1.46 -8.32
N HIS A 32 7.66 0.14 -8.32
CA HIS A 32 6.45 -0.59 -8.72
C HIS A 32 6.02 -1.60 -7.68
N THR A 33 4.76 -1.50 -7.28
CA THR A 33 4.11 -2.50 -6.45
C THR A 33 2.73 -2.85 -7.02
N ALA A 34 2.20 -3.98 -6.59
CA ALA A 34 0.82 -4.37 -6.79
C ALA A 34 0.38 -5.16 -5.55
N ASP A 35 -0.70 -4.71 -4.92
CA ASP A 35 -1.29 -5.40 -3.78
C ASP A 35 -2.80 -5.27 -3.80
N PHE A 36 -3.51 -6.25 -3.22
CA PHE A 36 -4.95 -6.26 -3.06
C PHE A 36 -5.34 -7.08 -1.83
N ILE A 37 -6.46 -6.72 -1.22
CA ILE A 37 -6.96 -7.35 0.00
C ILE A 37 -8.44 -7.69 -0.13
N THR A 38 -8.91 -8.61 0.71
CA THR A 38 -10.34 -8.83 0.98
C THR A 38 -10.88 -7.71 1.90
N PRO A 39 -12.20 -7.51 2.00
CA PRO A 39 -12.76 -6.37 2.71
C PRO A 39 -12.49 -6.49 4.22
N PRO A 40 -11.77 -5.52 4.82
CA PRO A 40 -11.55 -5.51 6.27
C PRO A 40 -12.76 -4.90 7.02
N VAL A 41 -13.66 -4.24 6.30
CA VAL A 41 -14.84 -3.52 6.80
C VAL A 41 -15.99 -3.63 5.79
N ASP A 42 -17.22 -3.49 6.28
CA ASP A 42 -18.43 -3.59 5.45
C ASP A 42 -18.70 -2.33 4.60
N ASP A 43 -18.20 -1.16 5.03
CA ASP A 43 -18.39 0.10 4.31
C ASP A 43 -17.52 0.11 3.03
N PRO A 44 -18.12 0.18 1.83
CA PRO A 44 -17.37 0.07 0.57
C PRO A 44 -16.37 1.23 0.40
N TYR A 45 -16.72 2.44 0.82
CA TYR A 45 -15.86 3.61 0.70
C TYR A 45 -14.64 3.47 1.61
N LEU A 46 -14.82 3.04 2.86
CA LEU A 46 -13.72 2.77 3.78
C LEU A 46 -12.85 1.61 3.32
N PHE A 47 -13.44 0.55 2.75
CA PHE A 47 -12.69 -0.54 2.13
C PHE A 47 -11.77 -0.02 1.02
N GLY A 48 -12.33 0.77 0.09
CA GLY A 48 -11.56 1.43 -0.96
C GLY A 48 -10.41 2.30 -0.42
N GLN A 49 -10.67 3.07 0.65
CA GLN A 49 -9.63 3.87 1.29
C GLN A 49 -8.51 3.02 1.90
N ILE A 50 -8.86 1.94 2.62
CA ILE A 50 -7.88 1.06 3.26
C ILE A 50 -7.06 0.31 2.21
N GLY A 51 -7.70 -0.27 1.19
CA GLY A 51 -7.01 -0.97 0.11
C GLY A 51 -6.05 -0.05 -0.66
N ALA A 52 -6.47 1.18 -0.98
CA ALA A 52 -5.61 2.15 -1.63
C ALA A 52 -4.44 2.61 -0.73
N ALA A 53 -4.69 2.87 0.56
CA ALA A 53 -3.64 3.28 1.49
C ALA A 53 -2.60 2.17 1.69
N ASN A 54 -3.03 0.91 1.71
CA ASN A 54 -2.18 -0.27 1.76
C ASN A 54 -1.29 -0.37 0.51
N SER A 55 -1.87 -0.42 -0.69
CA SER A 55 -1.09 -0.54 -1.94
C SER A 55 -0.16 0.64 -2.20
N ILE A 56 -0.50 1.85 -1.74
CA ILE A 56 0.39 3.03 -1.86
C ILE A 56 1.51 2.98 -0.79
N GLY A 57 1.30 2.25 0.31
CA GLY A 57 2.21 2.10 1.43
C GLY A 57 3.61 1.69 1.01
N ASP A 58 3.73 0.67 0.14
CA ASP A 58 5.03 0.17 -0.33
C ASP A 58 5.85 1.23 -1.05
N ILE A 59 5.21 2.11 -1.81
CA ILE A 59 5.92 3.21 -2.49
C ILE A 59 6.59 4.12 -1.46
N TYR A 60 5.88 4.43 -0.37
CA TYR A 60 6.43 5.23 0.73
C TYR A 60 7.48 4.46 1.54
N ALA A 61 7.34 3.14 1.71
CA ALA A 61 8.32 2.29 2.38
C ALA A 61 9.67 2.29 1.65
N MET A 62 9.65 2.40 0.32
CA MET A 62 10.86 2.55 -0.51
C MET A 62 11.40 4.00 -0.57
N GLY A 63 10.78 4.96 0.13
CA GLY A 63 11.12 6.39 0.02
C GLY A 63 10.73 7.01 -1.32
N GLY A 64 9.82 6.37 -2.05
CA GLY A 64 9.32 6.83 -3.34
C GLY A 64 8.13 7.78 -3.21
N ARG A 65 7.89 8.53 -4.29
CA ARG A 65 6.69 9.37 -4.44
C ARG A 65 5.72 8.71 -5.41
N PRO A 66 4.48 8.38 -5.00
CA PRO A 66 3.46 7.85 -5.91
C PRO A 66 3.15 8.82 -7.06
N VAL A 67 2.87 8.28 -8.25
CA VAL A 67 2.55 9.06 -9.46
C VAL A 67 1.27 8.58 -10.12
N THR A 68 1.17 7.28 -10.41
CA THR A 68 -0.03 6.70 -11.04
C THR A 68 -0.46 5.42 -10.35
N CYS A 69 -1.75 5.12 -10.42
CA CYS A 69 -2.36 3.90 -9.91
C CYS A 69 -3.25 3.26 -10.98
N LEU A 70 -3.39 1.94 -10.94
CA LEU A 70 -4.36 1.17 -11.70
C LEU A 70 -5.17 0.32 -10.73
N ASN A 71 -6.50 0.32 -10.84
CA ASN A 71 -7.34 -0.55 -10.02
C ASN A 71 -7.15 -2.02 -10.37
N LEU A 72 -7.08 -2.87 -9.36
CA LEU A 72 -7.13 -4.33 -9.46
C LEU A 72 -8.36 -4.79 -8.67
N ILE A 73 -9.37 -5.31 -9.37
CA ILE A 73 -10.67 -5.61 -8.77
C ILE A 73 -11.13 -7.01 -9.18
N GLY A 74 -11.40 -7.85 -8.19
CA GLY A 74 -12.29 -9.01 -8.33
C GLY A 74 -13.60 -8.69 -7.64
N PHE A 75 -14.74 -8.83 -8.32
CA PHE A 75 -16.02 -8.39 -7.77
C PHE A 75 -17.15 -9.36 -8.14
N PRO A 76 -17.92 -9.87 -7.17
CA PRO A 76 -19.06 -10.76 -7.42
C PRO A 76 -20.25 -9.98 -7.99
N SER A 77 -20.22 -9.72 -9.29
CA SER A 77 -21.19 -8.84 -9.96
C SER A 77 -22.63 -9.37 -9.97
N ASN A 78 -22.80 -10.67 -9.76
CA ASN A 78 -24.10 -11.31 -9.65
C ASN A 78 -24.73 -11.17 -8.25
N ASP A 79 -23.91 -10.99 -7.21
CA ASP A 79 -24.35 -10.97 -5.80
C ASP A 79 -24.35 -9.56 -5.21
N LEU A 80 -23.43 -8.71 -5.65
CA LEU A 80 -23.28 -7.34 -5.15
C LEU A 80 -23.65 -6.31 -6.22
N GLY A 81 -24.37 -5.28 -5.81
CA GLY A 81 -24.81 -4.20 -6.69
C GLY A 81 -23.66 -3.28 -7.14
N PRO A 82 -23.80 -2.63 -8.32
CA PRO A 82 -22.78 -1.73 -8.86
C PRO A 82 -22.45 -0.53 -7.96
N GLU A 83 -23.36 -0.13 -7.08
CA GLU A 83 -23.15 0.93 -6.09
C GLU A 83 -22.06 0.60 -5.06
N ILE A 84 -21.88 -0.68 -4.72
CA ILE A 84 -20.83 -1.13 -3.81
C ILE A 84 -19.47 -0.96 -4.49
N LEU A 85 -19.35 -1.43 -5.74
CA LEU A 85 -18.15 -1.25 -6.55
C LEU A 85 -17.81 0.24 -6.71
N GLN A 86 -18.83 1.07 -6.99
CA GLN A 86 -18.66 2.51 -7.08
C GLN A 86 -18.10 3.10 -5.78
N GLY A 87 -18.66 2.72 -4.62
CA GLY A 87 -18.19 3.17 -3.31
C GLY A 87 -16.71 2.82 -3.06
N ILE A 88 -16.29 1.60 -3.40
CA ILE A 88 -14.88 1.16 -3.30
C ILE A 88 -13.99 2.06 -4.14
N VAL A 89 -14.35 2.27 -5.41
CA VAL A 89 -13.56 3.10 -6.32
C VAL A 89 -13.51 4.56 -5.86
N GLU A 90 -14.61 5.11 -5.35
CA GLU A 90 -14.66 6.47 -4.79
C GLU A 90 -13.74 6.63 -3.57
N GLY A 91 -13.76 5.65 -2.66
CA GLY A 91 -12.85 5.59 -1.51
C GLY A 91 -11.39 5.55 -1.93
N ALA A 92 -11.06 4.71 -2.90
CA ALA A 92 -9.72 4.61 -3.45
C ALA A 92 -9.25 5.92 -4.10
N ILE A 93 -10.08 6.52 -4.96
CA ILE A 93 -9.79 7.81 -5.61
C ILE A 93 -9.50 8.91 -4.59
N SER A 94 -10.23 8.94 -3.47
CA SER A 94 -9.97 9.89 -2.39
C SER A 94 -8.55 9.77 -1.85
N LYS A 95 -8.04 8.54 -1.66
CA LYS A 95 -6.69 8.30 -1.11
C LYS A 95 -5.59 8.49 -2.14
N ILE A 96 -5.84 8.07 -3.38
CA ILE A 96 -4.93 8.32 -4.52
C ILE A 96 -4.73 9.83 -4.70
N SER A 97 -5.81 10.62 -4.61
CA SER A 97 -5.75 12.08 -4.69
C SER A 97 -5.01 12.70 -3.50
N GLU A 98 -5.23 12.21 -2.28
CA GLU A 98 -4.49 12.63 -1.07
C GLU A 98 -2.97 12.37 -1.21
N ALA A 99 -2.60 11.26 -1.86
CA ALA A 99 -1.21 10.91 -2.15
C ALA A 99 -0.58 11.82 -3.23
N GLY A 100 -1.38 12.56 -3.99
CA GLY A 100 -0.94 13.35 -5.14
C GLY A 100 -0.71 12.52 -6.41
N ALA A 101 -1.26 11.30 -6.47
CA ALA A 101 -1.20 10.41 -7.62
C ALA A 101 -2.50 10.49 -8.45
N VAL A 102 -2.50 9.84 -9.60
CA VAL A 102 -3.65 9.80 -10.52
C VAL A 102 -4.06 8.36 -10.80
N LEU A 103 -5.36 8.07 -10.73
CA LEU A 103 -5.92 6.81 -11.21
C LEU A 103 -5.94 6.81 -12.74
N GLY A 104 -5.16 5.94 -13.36
CA GLY A 104 -4.97 5.86 -14.82
C GLY A 104 -5.83 4.81 -15.52
N GLY A 105 -6.69 4.10 -14.79
CA GLY A 105 -7.50 2.99 -15.30
C GLY A 105 -7.47 1.81 -14.33
N GLY A 106 -7.60 0.60 -14.87
CA GLY A 106 -7.56 -0.62 -14.07
C GLY A 106 -8.12 -1.83 -14.82
N HIS A 107 -8.29 -2.91 -14.08
CA HIS A 107 -8.93 -4.12 -14.55
C HIS A 107 -9.91 -4.64 -13.49
N THR A 108 -11.06 -5.11 -13.97
CA THR A 108 -12.10 -5.72 -13.14
C THR A 108 -12.44 -7.08 -13.73
N THR A 109 -12.44 -8.09 -12.87
CA THR A 109 -12.90 -9.46 -13.19
C THR A 109 -14.07 -9.83 -12.28
N ASP A 110 -14.93 -10.72 -12.79
CA ASP A 110 -15.92 -11.39 -11.94
C ASP A 110 -15.18 -12.34 -11.01
N ASP A 111 -15.58 -12.39 -9.75
CA ASP A 111 -14.95 -13.22 -8.70
C ASP A 111 -15.99 -13.65 -7.67
N GLU A 112 -15.72 -14.69 -6.89
CA GLU A 112 -16.64 -15.17 -5.83
C GLU A 112 -16.62 -14.26 -4.61
N GLU A 113 -15.47 -13.66 -4.30
CA GLU A 113 -15.30 -12.74 -3.18
C GLU A 113 -14.80 -11.37 -3.67
N PRO A 114 -15.27 -10.27 -3.08
CA PRO A 114 -14.76 -8.95 -3.42
C PRO A 114 -13.29 -8.82 -2.98
N VAL A 115 -12.40 -8.55 -3.93
CA VAL A 115 -11.00 -8.17 -3.67
C VAL A 115 -10.70 -6.85 -4.34
N PHE A 116 -9.97 -6.00 -3.64
CA PHE A 116 -9.62 -4.67 -4.14
C PHE A 116 -8.20 -4.29 -3.76
N GLY A 117 -7.52 -3.66 -4.72
CA GLY A 117 -6.27 -2.96 -4.47
C GLY A 117 -5.77 -2.24 -5.72
N LEU A 118 -4.50 -1.89 -5.72
CA LEU A 118 -3.89 -1.09 -6.77
C LEU A 118 -2.57 -1.70 -7.23
N SER A 119 -2.31 -1.58 -8.54
CA SER A 119 -0.93 -1.48 -9.01
C SER A 119 -0.51 -0.01 -8.94
N VAL A 120 0.62 0.26 -8.31
CA VAL A 120 1.10 1.62 -8.08
C VAL A 120 2.46 1.82 -8.72
N ALA A 121 2.62 2.94 -9.42
CA ALA A 121 3.90 3.40 -9.93
C ALA A 121 4.30 4.69 -9.20
N GLY A 122 5.49 4.68 -8.62
CA GLY A 122 6.14 5.81 -7.98
C GLY A 122 7.50 6.10 -8.59
N VAL A 123 8.11 7.22 -8.17
CA VAL A 123 9.46 7.60 -8.61
C VAL A 123 10.35 7.91 -7.41
N VAL A 124 11.63 7.61 -7.55
CA VAL A 124 12.67 7.87 -6.55
C VAL A 124 14.00 8.14 -7.24
N HIS A 125 14.96 8.75 -6.53
CA HIS A 125 16.33 8.83 -7.04
C HIS A 125 17.01 7.45 -6.92
N PRO A 126 17.74 6.95 -7.94
CA PRO A 126 18.36 5.62 -7.92
C PRO A 126 19.30 5.34 -6.74
N ASP A 127 19.86 6.39 -6.14
CA ASP A 127 20.77 6.29 -4.99
C ASP A 127 20.16 6.70 -3.63
N LYS A 128 18.86 7.02 -3.57
CA LYS A 128 18.22 7.54 -2.33
C LYS A 128 16.95 6.79 -1.90
N PHE A 129 16.69 5.63 -2.48
CA PHE A 129 15.57 4.80 -2.07
C PHE A 129 15.96 3.95 -0.85
N TRP A 130 14.97 3.53 -0.07
CA TRP A 130 15.18 2.69 1.10
C TRP A 130 14.96 1.22 0.76
N ARG A 131 15.66 0.35 1.49
CA ARG A 131 15.52 -1.10 1.42
C ARG A 131 15.05 -1.61 2.77
N ASN A 132 14.39 -2.76 2.80
CA ASN A 132 14.08 -3.51 4.02
C ASN A 132 15.34 -4.12 4.68
N SER A 133 16.48 -4.01 4.01
CA SER A 133 17.79 -4.52 4.43
C SER A 133 18.77 -3.36 4.64
N GLY A 134 19.85 -3.62 5.37
CA GLY A 134 20.90 -2.63 5.64
C GLY A 134 20.93 -2.09 7.06
N ALA A 135 20.01 -2.54 7.92
CA ALA A 135 20.04 -2.28 9.37
C ALA A 135 21.37 -2.73 9.99
N ARG A 136 21.85 -1.98 10.98
CA ARG A 136 23.18 -2.14 11.61
C ARG A 136 23.06 -2.24 13.13
N PRO A 137 23.98 -2.94 13.81
CA PRO A 137 24.06 -2.85 15.28
C PRO A 137 24.20 -1.40 15.74
N GLY A 138 23.32 -0.98 16.65
CA GLY A 138 23.24 0.40 17.15
C GLY A 138 22.06 1.20 16.58
N ASP A 139 21.38 0.69 15.55
CA ASP A 139 20.16 1.31 15.03
C ASP A 139 19.01 1.27 16.05
N VAL A 140 18.12 2.25 15.96
CA VAL A 140 16.87 2.29 16.72
C VAL A 140 15.70 1.84 15.84
N VAL A 141 14.75 1.12 16.43
CA VAL A 141 13.54 0.68 15.73
C VAL A 141 12.42 1.69 16.00
N LEU A 142 11.80 2.21 14.94
CA LEU A 142 10.69 3.14 15.00
C LEU A 142 9.44 2.51 14.39
N LEU A 143 8.31 2.64 15.07
CA LEU A 143 7.00 2.22 14.60
C LEU A 143 6.09 3.43 14.50
N THR A 144 5.47 3.63 13.34
CA THR A 144 4.77 4.89 13.00
C THR A 144 3.25 4.77 13.06
N LYS A 145 2.73 3.54 13.16
CA LYS A 145 1.31 3.22 13.34
C LYS A 145 1.16 2.14 14.40
N SER A 146 0.04 2.15 15.13
CA SER A 146 -0.28 1.08 16.08
C SER A 146 -0.53 -0.25 15.37
N ILE A 147 -0.03 -1.34 15.94
CA ILE A 147 -0.36 -2.71 15.52
C ILE A 147 -1.72 -3.17 16.09
N GLY A 148 -2.22 -4.31 15.61
CA GLY A 148 -3.42 -4.96 16.14
C GLY A 148 -4.69 -4.82 15.30
N SER A 149 -4.59 -4.25 14.10
CA SER A 149 -5.72 -4.10 13.16
C SER A 149 -6.41 -5.44 12.86
N GLY A 150 -5.64 -6.50 12.60
CA GLY A 150 -6.19 -7.85 12.36
C GLY A 150 -7.00 -8.38 13.55
N VAL A 151 -6.59 -8.10 14.79
CA VAL A 151 -7.36 -8.48 15.99
C VAL A 151 -8.69 -7.71 16.05
N LEU A 152 -8.65 -6.41 15.75
CA LEU A 152 -9.84 -5.56 15.79
C LEU A 152 -10.81 -5.88 14.65
N PHE A 153 -10.35 -6.10 13.42
CA PHE A 153 -11.23 -6.47 12.31
C PHE A 153 -11.88 -7.84 12.55
N ASN A 154 -11.12 -8.86 12.96
CA ASN A 154 -11.69 -10.17 13.26
C ASN A 154 -12.62 -10.15 14.48
N GLY A 155 -12.28 -9.40 15.52
CA GLY A 155 -13.15 -9.20 16.69
C GLY A 155 -14.45 -8.47 16.33
N ASN A 156 -14.41 -7.55 15.37
CA ASN A 156 -15.57 -6.82 14.91
C ASN A 156 -16.58 -7.74 14.20
N LEU A 157 -16.11 -8.74 13.44
CA LEU A 157 -16.99 -9.76 12.83
C LEU A 157 -17.82 -10.53 13.88
N GLN A 158 -17.35 -10.58 15.13
CA GLN A 158 -18.03 -11.22 16.26
C GLN A 158 -18.79 -10.20 17.15
N GLY A 159 -18.83 -8.92 16.77
CA GLY A 159 -19.46 -7.85 17.56
C GLY A 159 -18.74 -7.54 18.88
N LEU A 160 -17.45 -7.89 19.01
CA LEU A 160 -16.68 -7.76 20.26
C LEU A 160 -15.90 -6.44 20.39
N VAL A 161 -15.94 -5.59 19.36
CA VAL A 161 -15.14 -4.37 19.28
C VAL A 161 -16.03 -3.15 19.46
N SER A 162 -15.63 -2.25 20.36
CA SER A 162 -16.34 -0.98 20.54
C SER A 162 -16.19 -0.09 19.30
N VAL A 163 -17.22 0.69 18.98
CA VAL A 163 -17.21 1.67 17.88
C VAL A 163 -15.96 2.57 17.94
N ALA A 164 -15.62 3.11 19.12
CA ALA A 164 -14.47 3.99 19.28
C ALA A 164 -13.12 3.31 18.92
N ALA A 165 -12.97 2.02 19.24
CA ALA A 165 -11.77 1.25 18.90
C ALA A 165 -11.71 0.93 17.40
N LEU A 166 -12.85 0.55 16.80
CA LEU A 166 -12.93 0.30 15.36
C LEU A 166 -12.65 1.58 14.56
N ASP A 167 -13.26 2.70 14.93
CA ASP A 167 -13.03 4.00 14.28
C ASP A 167 -11.55 4.41 14.37
N SER A 168 -10.90 4.16 15.52
CA SER A 168 -9.47 4.42 15.66
C SER A 168 -8.64 3.52 14.75
N CYS A 169 -8.99 2.23 14.66
CA CYS A 169 -8.33 1.30 13.75
C CYS A 169 -8.45 1.75 12.30
N ILE A 170 -9.67 2.04 11.84
CA ILE A 170 -9.97 2.48 10.48
C ILE A 170 -9.19 3.76 10.15
N ARG A 171 -9.18 4.75 11.04
CA ARG A 171 -8.40 5.98 10.83
C ARG A 171 -6.90 5.70 10.65
N THR A 172 -6.34 4.80 11.46
CA THR A 172 -4.91 4.45 11.37
C THR A 172 -4.58 3.66 10.11
N THR A 173 -5.42 2.69 9.73
CA THR A 173 -5.20 1.85 8.54
C THR A 173 -5.45 2.60 7.24
N ALA A 174 -6.42 3.52 7.20
CA ALA A 174 -6.72 4.35 6.03
C ALA A 174 -5.81 5.59 5.89
N ALA A 175 -4.93 5.86 6.84
CA ALA A 175 -3.97 6.96 6.74
C ALA A 175 -2.81 6.59 5.81
N LEU A 176 -2.38 7.51 4.95
CA LEU A 176 -1.19 7.31 4.12
C LEU A 176 0.10 7.36 4.96
N ASN A 177 1.13 6.62 4.53
CA ASN A 177 2.48 6.72 5.10
C ASN A 177 3.26 7.97 4.62
N LYS A 178 2.59 8.88 3.90
CA LYS A 178 3.18 10.08 3.27
C LYS A 178 4.00 10.94 4.22
N THR A 179 3.38 11.40 5.32
CA THR A 179 4.06 12.29 6.28
C THR A 179 5.26 11.59 6.93
N THR A 180 5.14 10.29 7.20
CA THR A 180 6.25 9.49 7.71
C THR A 180 7.41 9.50 6.72
N ALA A 181 7.17 9.21 5.44
CA ALA A 181 8.20 9.22 4.41
C ALA A 181 8.85 10.62 4.27
N GLU A 182 8.05 11.69 4.17
CA GLU A 182 8.54 13.07 4.05
C GLU A 182 9.41 13.53 5.25
N VAL A 183 9.14 12.98 6.44
CA VAL A 183 9.95 13.23 7.64
C VAL A 183 11.24 12.42 7.58
N LEU A 184 11.16 11.13 7.25
CA LEU A 184 12.29 10.21 7.18
C LEU A 184 13.32 10.60 6.11
N GLU A 185 12.90 11.23 5.00
CA GLU A 185 13.80 11.77 3.96
C GLU A 185 14.87 12.75 4.50
N ARG A 186 14.66 13.32 5.68
CA ARG A 186 15.57 14.28 6.32
C ARG A 186 16.63 13.62 7.20
N PHE A 187 16.58 12.30 7.33
CA PHE A 187 17.45 11.50 8.17
C PHE A 187 18.19 10.44 7.35
N GLU A 188 19.27 9.91 7.92
CA GLU A 188 19.92 8.72 7.38
C GLU A 188 19.12 7.48 7.82
N VAL A 189 18.43 6.87 6.86
CA VAL A 189 17.64 5.65 7.06
C VAL A 189 18.47 4.48 6.57
N HIS A 190 18.90 3.60 7.49
CA HIS A 190 19.66 2.40 7.13
C HIS A 190 18.78 1.28 6.56
N ALA A 191 17.54 1.16 7.02
CA ALA A 191 16.52 0.26 6.49
C ALA A 191 15.11 0.79 6.80
N ALA A 192 14.15 0.50 5.92
CA ALA A 192 12.74 0.79 6.10
C ALA A 192 11.87 -0.28 5.44
N THR A 193 10.72 -0.56 6.03
CA THR A 193 9.65 -1.43 5.52
C THR A 193 8.37 -0.99 6.21
N ASP A 194 7.21 -1.35 5.67
CA ASP A 194 5.95 -1.19 6.35
C ASP A 194 5.50 -2.48 7.06
N VAL A 195 4.61 -2.34 8.04
CA VAL A 195 4.11 -3.47 8.83
C VAL A 195 2.73 -3.82 8.34
N THR A 196 2.64 -4.92 7.58
CA THR A 196 1.40 -5.41 6.96
C THR A 196 1.03 -6.80 7.49
N GLY A 197 0.54 -7.72 6.65
CA GLY A 197 0.03 -9.03 7.06
C GLY A 197 1.09 -10.08 7.39
N PHE A 198 2.39 -9.75 7.25
CA PHE A 198 3.52 -10.66 7.44
C PHE A 198 4.26 -10.44 8.77
#